data_AF-A0A7C3KH83-F1
#
_entry.id   AF-A0A7C3KH83-F1
#
_cell.length_a   1.000
_cell.length_b   1.000
_cell.length_c   1.000
_cell.angle_alpha   90.00
_cell.angle_beta   90.00
_cell.angle_gamma   90.00
#
_symmetry.space_group_name_H-M   'P 1'
#
loop_
_entity.id
_entity.type
_entity.pdbx_description
1 polymer ?
#
loop_
_entity_poly.entity_id
_entity_poly.type
_entity_poly.pdbx_seq_one_letter_code
_entity_poly.pdbx_strand_id
1 'polypeptide(L)'
;MKSFYALSKASSTAGVLDTKTKELIALAIAVATHCDDCIAFHTSSALKAGATKEEILEMLGVVVFMGGGPALMYTTHVMEAVEELQATSE
;
A
#
# COMPACT_ATOMS: atom_id res chain seq x y z
N MET A 1 -1.07 22.64 -6.28
CA MET A 1 -0.95 21.19 -6.59
C MET A 1 0.29 20.80 -7.41
N LYS A 2 0.79 21.63 -8.35
CA LYS A 2 1.98 21.30 -9.19
C LYS A 2 3.21 20.81 -8.41
N SER A 3 3.57 21.48 -7.32
CA SER A 3 4.73 21.10 -6.50
C SER A 3 4.53 19.76 -5.77
N PHE A 4 3.31 19.50 -5.27
CA PHE A 4 3.00 18.23 -4.62
C PHE A 4 3.01 17.07 -5.62
N TYR A 5 2.49 17.27 -6.84
CA TYR A 5 2.60 16.27 -7.90
C TYR A 5 4.06 15.95 -8.26
N ALA A 6 4.92 16.96 -8.33
CA ALA A 6 6.34 16.76 -8.56
C ALA A 6 7.00 15.95 -7.42
N LEU A 7 6.65 16.24 -6.16
CA LEU A 7 7.11 15.47 -5.01
C LEU A 7 6.62 14.02 -5.07
N SER A 8 5.32 13.80 -5.27
CA SER A 8 4.73 12.46 -5.39
C SER A 8 5.45 11.63 -6.45
N LYS A 9 5.65 12.19 -7.65
CA LYS A 9 6.40 11.54 -8.73
C LYS A 9 7.84 11.23 -8.34
N ALA A 10 8.55 12.17 -7.73
CA ALA A 10 9.93 11.95 -7.31
C ALA A 10 10.03 10.86 -6.22
N SER A 11 9.09 10.84 -5.27
CA SER A 11 9.04 9.88 -4.19
C SER A 11 8.69 8.47 -4.68
N SER A 12 7.80 8.30 -5.66
CA SER A 12 7.40 6.98 -6.19
C SER A 12 8.31 6.43 -7.29
N THR A 13 9.14 7.27 -7.92
CA THR A 13 10.10 6.81 -8.94
C THR A 13 11.16 5.91 -8.33
N ALA A 14 11.43 4.75 -8.95
CA ALA A 14 12.48 3.81 -8.51
C ALA A 14 13.86 4.48 -8.39
N GLY A 15 14.64 4.05 -7.40
CA GLY A 15 16.01 4.51 -7.16
C GLY A 15 16.77 3.45 -6.36
N VAL A 16 17.35 3.83 -5.21
CA VAL A 16 17.96 2.86 -4.28
C VAL A 16 16.93 1.83 -3.78
N LEU A 17 15.70 2.27 -3.56
CA LEU A 17 14.54 1.40 -3.36
C LEU A 17 13.77 1.29 -4.68
N ASP A 18 13.37 0.07 -5.03
CA ASP A 18 12.50 -0.16 -6.18
C ASP A 18 11.08 0.37 -5.95
N THR A 19 10.29 0.43 -7.02
CA THR A 19 8.90 0.91 -6.96
C THR A 19 8.05 0.06 -6.02
N LYS A 20 8.20 -1.27 -6.07
CA LYS A 20 7.45 -2.20 -5.22
C LYS A 20 7.63 -1.90 -3.73
N THR A 21 8.89 -1.75 -3.30
CA THR A 21 9.24 -1.43 -1.91
C THR A 21 8.64 -0.09 -1.51
N LYS A 22 8.70 0.92 -2.38
CA LYS A 22 8.13 2.24 -2.11
C LYS A 22 6.60 2.22 -1.99
N GLU A 23 5.92 1.45 -2.83
CA GLU A 23 4.47 1.29 -2.75
C GLU A 23 4.04 0.49 -1.51
N LEU A 24 4.81 -0.53 -1.09
CA LEU A 24 4.57 -1.22 0.18
C LEU A 24 4.73 -0.28 1.39
N ILE A 25 5.73 0.60 1.38
CA ILE A 25 5.89 1.63 2.41
C ILE A 25 4.71 2.61 2.38
N ALA A 26 4.30 3.06 1.20
CA ALA A 26 3.18 3.99 1.06
C ALA A 26 1.85 3.36 1.55
N LEU A 27 1.62 2.08 1.24
CA LEU A 27 0.48 1.31 1.72
C LEU A 27 0.52 1.14 3.25
N ALA A 28 1.68 0.83 3.83
CA ALA A 28 1.85 0.75 5.27
C ALA A 28 1.46 2.09 5.95
N ILE A 29 1.90 3.21 5.38
CA ILE A 29 1.56 4.56 5.86
C ILE A 29 0.07 4.84 5.68
N ALA A 30 -0.54 4.43 4.56
CA ALA A 30 -1.96 4.59 4.31
C ALA A 30 -2.80 3.89 5.39
N VAL A 31 -2.43 2.66 5.78
CA VAL A 31 -3.04 1.93 6.90
C VAL A 31 -2.79 2.65 8.22
N ALA A 32 -1.54 3.03 8.51
CA ALA A 32 -1.20 3.71 9.77
C ALA A 32 -1.86 5.09 9.95
N THR A 33 -2.24 5.73 8.84
CA THR A 33 -2.93 7.03 8.82
C THR A 33 -4.43 6.90 8.60
N HIS A 34 -4.96 5.67 8.51
CA HIS A 34 -6.39 5.39 8.37
C HIS A 34 -7.03 6.06 7.14
N CYS A 35 -6.34 6.04 5.99
CA CYS A 35 -6.81 6.65 4.75
C CYS A 35 -7.27 5.58 3.74
N ASP A 36 -8.59 5.37 3.62
CA ASP A 36 -9.17 4.34 2.74
C ASP A 36 -8.85 4.57 1.25
N ASP A 37 -8.96 5.81 0.77
CA ASP A 37 -8.60 6.14 -0.61
C ASP A 37 -7.13 5.85 -0.90
N CYS A 38 -6.25 6.13 0.08
CA CYS A 38 -4.83 5.85 0.00
C CYS A 38 -4.57 4.33 0.01
N ILE A 39 -5.31 3.57 0.83
CA ILE A 39 -5.23 2.10 0.89
C ILE A 39 -5.58 1.51 -0.47
N ALA A 40 -6.71 1.90 -1.06
CA ALA A 40 -7.13 1.39 -2.36
C ALA A 40 -6.10 1.73 -3.46
N PHE A 41 -5.64 2.99 -3.49
CA PHE A 41 -4.68 3.45 -4.50
C PHE A 41 -3.32 2.75 -4.40
N HIS A 42 -2.75 2.66 -3.20
CA HIS A 42 -1.44 2.05 -2.99
C HIS A 42 -1.48 0.52 -3.01
N THR A 43 -2.61 -0.11 -2.69
CA THR A 43 -2.80 -1.55 -2.96
C THR A 43 -2.72 -1.84 -4.46
N SER A 44 -3.46 -1.08 -5.29
CA SER A 44 -3.39 -1.24 -6.75
C SER A 44 -2.00 -0.98 -7.31
N SER A 45 -1.32 0.06 -6.80
CA SER A 45 0.01 0.43 -7.26
C SER A 45 1.07 -0.59 -6.84
N ALA A 46 0.99 -1.13 -5.63
CA ALA A 46 1.87 -2.20 -5.15
C ALA A 46 1.71 -3.47 -6.01
N LEU A 47 0.48 -3.93 -6.24
CA LEU A 47 0.20 -5.10 -7.09
C LEU A 47 0.72 -4.89 -8.53
N LYS A 48 0.50 -3.71 -9.12
CA LYS A 48 1.03 -3.35 -10.45
C LYS A 48 2.56 -3.29 -10.48
N ALA A 49 3.19 -2.94 -9.37
CA ALA A 49 4.64 -2.97 -9.20
C ALA A 49 5.19 -4.39 -8.95
N GLY A 50 4.32 -5.42 -8.93
CA GLY A 50 4.69 -6.82 -8.76
C GLY A 50 4.74 -7.28 -7.31
N ALA A 51 4.14 -6.55 -6.37
CA ALA A 51 3.95 -7.05 -5.01
C ALA A 51 3.04 -8.27 -5.00
N THR A 52 3.41 -9.32 -4.27
CA THR A 52 2.54 -10.48 -4.07
C THR A 52 1.61 -10.27 -2.87
N LYS A 53 0.54 -11.08 -2.78
CA LYS A 53 -0.36 -11.07 -1.63
C LYS A 53 0.40 -11.39 -0.34
N GLU A 54 1.38 -12.29 -0.40
CA GLU A 54 2.23 -12.69 0.72
C GLU A 54 3.12 -11.53 1.19
N GLU A 55 3.72 -10.77 0.28
CA GLU A 55 4.51 -9.59 0.64
C GLU A 55 3.65 -8.49 1.31
N ILE A 56 2.42 -8.30 0.82
CA ILE A 56 1.45 -7.39 1.45
C ILE A 56 1.09 -7.89 2.86
N LEU A 57 0.78 -9.18 3.02
CA LEU A 57 0.45 -9.77 4.31
C LEU A 57 1.60 -9.66 5.32
N GLU A 58 2.84 -9.90 4.90
CA GLU A 58 4.02 -9.75 5.75
C GLU A 58 4.17 -8.30 6.23
N MET A 59 4.01 -7.33 5.31
CA MET A 59 4.01 -5.90 5.64
C MET A 59 2.87 -5.54 6.61
N LEU A 60 1.65 -6.06 6.41
CA LEU A 60 0.52 -5.82 7.31
C LEU A 60 0.78 -6.37 8.72
N GLY A 61 1.52 -7.47 8.84
CA GLY A 61 1.97 -7.99 10.14
C GLY A 61 2.80 -6.96 10.92
N VAL A 62 3.70 -6.23 10.23
CA VAL A 62 4.48 -5.13 10.82
C VAL A 62 3.58 -3.96 11.22
N VAL A 63 2.61 -3.61 10.37
CA VAL A 63 1.67 -2.53 10.64
C VAL A 63 0.80 -2.83 11.86
N VAL A 64 0.31 -4.07 12.01
CA VAL A 64 -0.46 -4.50 13.18
C VAL A 64 0.40 -4.52 14.44
N PHE A 65 1.65 -5.01 14.35
CA PHE A 65 2.59 -4.98 15.47
C PHE A 65 2.80 -3.55 16.00
N MET A 66 2.96 -2.58 15.10
CA MET A 66 3.24 -1.19 15.48
C MET A 66 2.00 -0.35 15.80
N GLY A 67 0.86 -0.65 15.17
CA GLY A 67 -0.37 0.14 15.25
C GLY A 67 -1.49 -0.48 16.10
N GLY A 68 -1.34 -1.72 16.55
CA GLY A 68 -2.28 -2.41 17.43
C GLY A 68 -3.67 -2.59 16.83
N GLY A 69 -4.70 -2.53 17.69
CA GLY A 69 -6.09 -2.76 17.32
C GLY A 69 -6.64 -1.89 16.19
N PRO A 70 -6.42 -0.56 16.18
CA PRO A 70 -6.88 0.30 15.09
C PRO A 70 -6.28 -0.10 13.74
N ALA A 71 -4.96 -0.33 13.69
CA ALA A 71 -4.30 -0.75 12.46
C ALA A 71 -4.84 -2.10 11.95
N LEU A 72 -5.12 -3.05 12.84
CA LEU A 72 -5.75 -4.33 12.49
C LEU A 72 -7.08 -4.13 11.75
N MET A 73 -7.91 -3.17 12.16
CA MET A 73 -9.18 -2.92 11.46
C MET A 73 -8.95 -2.42 10.03
N TYR A 74 -8.01 -1.50 9.82
CA TYR A 74 -7.72 -1.00 8.46
C TYR A 74 -6.99 -2.01 7.58
N THR A 75 -6.36 -3.05 8.16
CA THR A 75 -5.80 -4.14 7.34
C THR A 75 -6.87 -4.92 6.58
N THR A 76 -8.12 -4.98 7.07
CA THR A 76 -9.19 -5.68 6.36
C THR A 76 -9.52 -4.99 5.03
N HIS A 77 -9.48 -3.66 5.00
CA HIS A 77 -9.70 -2.88 3.77
C HIS A 77 -8.61 -3.15 2.71
N VAL A 78 -7.37 -3.38 3.16
CA VAL A 78 -6.27 -3.78 2.25
C VAL A 78 -6.58 -5.15 1.63
N MET A 79 -7.04 -6.10 2.44
CA MET A 79 -7.36 -7.45 1.97
C MET A 79 -8.54 -7.45 1.00
N GLU A 80 -9.60 -6.69 1.29
CA GLU A 80 -10.73 -6.48 0.39
C GLU A 80 -10.26 -5.91 -0.95
N ALA A 81 -9.42 -4.86 -0.92
CA ALA A 81 -8.87 -4.25 -2.14
C ALA A 81 -8.00 -5.24 -2.95
N VAL A 82 -7.19 -6.08 -2.29
CA VAL A 82 -6.40 -7.11 -2.98
C VAL A 82 -7.31 -8.12 -3.69
N GLU A 83 -8.36 -8.58 -3.02
CA GLU A 83 -9.30 -9.56 -3.57
C GLU A 83 -10.08 -9.01 -4.77
N GLU A 84 -10.59 -7.78 -4.68
CA GLU A 84 -11.28 -7.11 -5.78
C GLU A 84 -10.38 -6.90 -7.02
N LEU A 85 -9.13 -6.48 -6.79
CA LEU A 85 -8.17 -6.22 -7.87
C LEU A 85 -7.67 -7.52 -8.53
N GLN A 86 -7.57 -8.62 -7.77
CA GLN A 86 -7.20 -9.92 -8.33
C GLN A 86 -8.37 -10.56 -9.08
N ALA A 87 -9.60 -10.44 -8.57
CA ALA A 87 -10.81 -10.98 -9.22
C ALA A 87 -11.12 -10.30 -10.58
N THR A 88 -10.66 -9.06 -10.78
CA THR A 88 -10.82 -8.32 -12.05
C THR A 88 -9.70 -8.57 -13.06
N SER A 89 -8.69 -9.36 -12.69
CA SER A 89 -7.53 -9.69 -13.52
C SER A 89 -7.68 -11.01 -14.29
N GLU A 90 -8.82 -11.71 -14.13
CA GLU A 90 -9.26 -12.89 -14.90
C GLU A 90 -10.26 -12.49 -16.00
#